data_AF-A0A815QR73-F1
#
_entry.id   AF-A0A815QR73-F1
#
_cell.length_a   1.000
_cell.length_b   1.000
_cell.length_c   1.000
_cell.angle_alpha   90.00
_cell.angle_beta   90.00
_cell.angle_gamma   90.00
#
_symmetry.space_group_name_H-M   'P 1'
#
loop_
_entity.id
_entity.type
_entity.pdbx_description
1 polymer ?
#
loop_
_entity_poly.entity_id
_entity_poly.type
_entity_poly.pdbx_seq_one_letter_code
_entity_poly.pdbx_strand_id
1 'polypeptide(L)'
;MNSANIIQCLSELFDVDLDLNRPEISQNELITAQRLAETIKSLINCNQFDFEDQVTLDLTNDSHDNESEDDYHGDTSSDADDEWDNKENVKEHYQLKSYSIDFMKEVVDFADEKDASGKRRRSWKTVQHRYRSIPNQGYICRFRKYLTQQGTKRQKTQNVDEIVYKKFLNAREQYLPIHDIDIQRWSLQAAKEMQLNDFQASEYWLRSFKNRHGICSRKITNIVTKREISNFDDIKKSEEEFLKKFHQLSKKYLSKEILNTDQVGIEKELHSTRTLSFQGEKKTLGSVASKNATTHSYTIQPTINLDGQLVGPMYLCLQEPKGRMGDIVKRNLFEPKNVVITCSSSGKLTSSLVKYWRDKVLVPSIGKKALLLSDSWSGQNDDNIYNELKSIGKAVHRIQIPPKTTSDIQPLDKYFNRQMKNLAKRLYNRVALDELNVNLYERNNIIKLVSLIHSQLSAPVFKDMILYSWYASGYLKSDPSPFKNVNDVCFSHSTTYQACQIDKCHESAFITCSWCTKLLCFQHFFIEYHFHE
;
A
#
# COMPACT_ATOMS: atom_id res chain seq x y z
N MET A 1 20.67 27.70 -6.17
CA MET A 1 21.81 27.88 -7.09
C MET A 1 21.23 28.19 -8.45
N ASN A 2 21.62 29.31 -9.02
CA ASN A 2 21.24 29.74 -10.35
C ASN A 2 22.15 29.06 -11.37
N SER A 3 21.58 28.26 -12.27
CA SER A 3 22.31 27.56 -13.32
C SER A 3 23.01 28.52 -14.29
N ALA A 4 22.45 29.71 -14.53
CA ALA A 4 23.07 30.73 -15.36
C ALA A 4 24.41 31.23 -14.78
N ASN A 5 24.48 31.40 -13.45
CA ASN A 5 25.72 31.80 -12.76
C ASN A 5 26.80 30.73 -12.87
N ILE A 6 26.41 29.46 -12.74
CA ILE A 6 27.34 28.32 -12.84
C ILE A 6 27.85 28.18 -14.29
N ILE A 7 26.98 28.37 -15.28
CA ILE A 7 27.35 28.34 -16.71
C ILE A 7 28.31 29.49 -17.05
N GLN A 8 28.07 30.70 -16.51
CA GLN A 8 28.99 31.82 -16.67
C GLN A 8 30.37 31.52 -16.05
N CYS A 9 30.40 31.02 -14.81
CA CYS A 9 31.67 30.63 -14.18
C CYS A 9 32.38 29.51 -14.96
N LEU A 10 31.64 28.56 -15.53
CA LEU A 10 32.20 27.52 -16.39
C LEU A 10 32.78 28.11 -17.67
N SER A 11 32.09 29.06 -18.30
CA SER A 11 32.55 29.67 -19.55
C SER A 11 33.87 30.42 -19.33
N GLU A 12 34.01 31.16 -18.22
CA GLU A 12 35.28 31.76 -17.80
C GLU A 12 36.38 30.71 -17.56
N LEU A 13 36.06 29.55 -16.97
CA LEU A 13 37.03 28.46 -16.71
C LEU A 13 37.52 27.72 -17.98
N PHE A 14 36.83 27.92 -19.10
CA PHE A 14 37.14 27.35 -20.43
C PHE A 14 37.43 28.43 -21.48
N ASP A 15 37.60 29.70 -21.07
CA ASP A 15 37.85 30.87 -21.95
C ASP A 15 36.79 31.04 -23.06
N VAL A 16 35.52 30.74 -22.76
CA VAL A 16 34.37 30.92 -23.65
C VAL A 16 33.61 32.17 -23.25
N ASP A 17 33.56 33.16 -24.13
CA ASP A 17 32.92 34.45 -23.88
C ASP A 17 31.39 34.33 -24.09
N LEU A 18 30.62 34.46 -23.00
CA LEU A 18 29.16 34.44 -23.02
C LEU A 18 28.66 35.76 -22.41
N ASP A 19 27.89 36.52 -23.20
CA ASP A 19 27.34 37.82 -22.79
C ASP A 19 26.03 37.60 -22.02
N LEU A 20 26.15 37.07 -20.80
CA LEU A 20 25.05 36.92 -19.86
C LEU A 20 25.12 38.03 -18.81
N ASN A 21 24.00 38.74 -18.60
CA ASN A 21 23.87 39.77 -17.56
C ASN A 21 24.36 39.24 -16.20
N ARG A 22 25.06 40.08 -15.43
CA ARG A 22 25.77 39.72 -14.19
C ARG A 22 24.93 39.91 -12.92
N PRO A 23 24.23 38.89 -12.39
CA PRO A 23 23.78 38.90 -11.00
C PRO A 23 24.91 38.46 -10.05
N GLU A 24 24.73 38.68 -8.75
CA GLU A 24 25.68 38.24 -7.72
C GLU A 24 25.82 36.71 -7.71
N ILE A 25 27.07 36.23 -7.82
CA ILE A 25 27.42 34.80 -7.83
C ILE A 25 27.72 34.35 -6.40
N SER A 26 27.03 33.32 -5.93
CA SER A 26 27.27 32.75 -4.61
C SER A 26 28.50 31.82 -4.60
N GLN A 27 29.14 31.68 -3.45
CA GLN A 27 30.33 30.82 -3.29
C GLN A 27 30.05 29.34 -3.63
N ASN A 28 28.82 28.87 -3.39
CA ASN A 28 28.40 27.51 -3.76
C ASN A 28 28.29 27.32 -5.28
N GLU A 29 27.93 28.36 -6.03
CA GLU A 29 27.88 28.33 -7.50
C GLU A 29 29.28 28.27 -8.10
N LEU A 30 30.24 29.02 -7.54
CA LEU A 30 31.64 28.97 -7.94
C LEU A 30 32.25 27.57 -7.72
N ILE A 31 32.02 26.97 -6.55
CA ILE A 31 32.53 25.62 -6.23
C ILE A 31 31.91 24.57 -7.16
N THR A 32 30.62 24.71 -7.47
CA THR A 32 29.93 23.80 -8.39
C THR A 32 30.49 23.91 -9.80
N ALA A 33 30.75 25.12 -10.29
CA ALA A 33 31.37 25.36 -11.59
C ALA A 33 32.79 24.77 -11.67
N GLN A 34 33.60 24.92 -10.61
CA GLN A 34 34.96 24.35 -10.56
C GLN A 34 34.95 22.83 -10.64
N ARG A 35 34.06 22.15 -9.91
CA ARG A 35 33.93 20.68 -9.94
C ARG A 35 33.47 20.15 -11.30
N LEU A 36 32.55 20.86 -11.95
CA LEU A 36 32.12 20.53 -13.31
C LEU A 36 33.28 20.71 -14.30
N ALA A 37 34.06 21.79 -14.18
CA ALA A 37 35.21 22.02 -15.04
C ALA A 37 36.28 20.93 -14.89
N GLU A 38 36.57 20.48 -13.67
CA GLU A 38 37.49 19.37 -13.40
C GLU A 38 36.99 18.06 -14.01
N THR A 39 35.67 17.79 -13.92
CA THR A 39 35.06 16.59 -14.49
C THR A 39 35.18 16.60 -16.02
N ILE A 40 34.88 17.74 -16.66
CA ILE A 40 35.00 17.90 -18.11
C ILE A 40 36.47 17.76 -18.56
N LYS A 41 37.41 18.40 -17.86
CA LYS A 41 38.86 18.26 -18.14
C LYS A 41 39.36 16.82 -17.95
N SER A 42 38.82 16.09 -16.98
CA SER A 42 39.11 14.66 -16.77
C SER A 42 38.59 13.80 -17.92
N LEU A 43 37.38 14.07 -18.40
CA LEU A 43 36.78 13.36 -19.54
C LEU A 43 37.56 13.59 -20.84
N ILE A 44 38.01 14.83 -21.09
CA ILE A 44 38.84 15.16 -22.27
C ILE A 44 40.17 14.38 -22.28
N ASN A 45 40.73 14.07 -21.11
CA ASN A 45 42.03 13.40 -21.00
C ASN A 45 41.96 11.86 -20.94
N CYS A 46 40.76 11.26 -21.02
CA CYS A 46 40.59 9.81 -20.88
C CYS A 46 40.36 9.14 -22.25
N ASN A 47 41.35 8.41 -22.77
CA ASN A 47 41.31 7.68 -24.06
C ASN A 47 40.39 6.43 -24.05
N GLN A 48 39.36 6.37 -23.21
CA GLN A 48 38.54 5.16 -23.00
C GLN A 48 37.02 5.41 -22.95
N PHE A 49 36.54 6.40 -23.71
CA PHE A 49 35.11 6.57 -23.98
C PHE A 49 34.86 6.70 -25.49
N ASP A 50 34.06 5.78 -26.03
CA ASP A 50 33.47 5.89 -27.37
C ASP A 50 32.24 6.79 -27.27
N PHE A 51 32.26 7.92 -27.98
CA PHE A 51 31.05 8.69 -28.27
C PHE A 51 30.41 8.06 -29.51
N GLU A 52 29.20 7.51 -29.38
CA GLU A 52 28.35 7.30 -30.56
C GLU A 52 27.88 8.68 -31.04
N ASP A 53 28.54 9.19 -32.08
CA ASP A 53 28.14 10.42 -32.77
C ASP A 53 26.73 10.26 -33.35
N GLN A 54 25.80 10.97 -32.73
CA GLN A 54 24.44 11.17 -33.21
C GLN A 54 24.42 12.05 -34.47
N VAL A 55 23.50 11.77 -35.39
CA VAL A 55 22.85 12.84 -36.16
C VAL A 55 21.42 12.96 -35.62
N THR A 56 21.30 13.78 -34.59
CA THR A 56 20.04 14.36 -34.11
C THR A 56 20.03 15.80 -34.59
N LEU A 57 18.92 16.26 -35.14
CA LEU A 57 18.42 17.64 -34.97
C LEU A 57 16.91 17.46 -34.86
N ASP A 58 16.37 17.34 -33.65
CA ASP A 58 16.17 18.43 -32.69
C ASP A 58 15.46 19.60 -33.35
N LEU A 59 14.24 19.89 -32.86
CA LEU A 59 14.05 20.87 -31.81
C LEU A 59 12.81 20.40 -31.01
N THR A 60 13.04 19.78 -29.86
CA THR A 60 13.01 20.42 -28.54
C THR A 60 11.69 21.13 -28.27
N ASN A 61 10.92 20.57 -27.34
CA ASN A 61 10.77 21.32 -26.10
C ASN A 61 10.99 20.35 -24.95
N ASP A 62 12.15 20.51 -24.33
CA ASP A 62 12.49 19.91 -23.06
C ASP A 62 11.58 20.45 -21.97
N SER A 63 11.03 19.51 -21.21
CA SER A 63 11.02 19.64 -19.77
C SER A 63 11.32 18.26 -19.18
N HIS A 64 12.62 17.94 -19.15
CA HIS A 64 13.30 17.31 -18.00
C HIS A 64 12.80 17.98 -16.70
N ASP A 65 12.60 17.34 -15.56
CA ASP A 65 12.77 15.97 -15.10
C ASP A 65 11.89 15.86 -13.85
N ASN A 66 11.38 14.67 -13.56
CA ASN A 66 11.49 14.15 -12.21
C ASN A 66 11.40 12.62 -12.27
N GLU A 67 12.55 12.00 -12.08
CA GLU A 67 12.66 10.64 -11.60
C GLU A 67 11.86 10.52 -10.30
N SER A 68 10.85 9.67 -10.36
CA SER A 68 10.16 9.13 -9.20
C SER A 68 11.08 8.16 -8.47
N GLU A 69 11.61 8.58 -7.33
CA GLU A 69 11.54 7.75 -6.12
C GLU A 69 10.25 8.13 -5.37
N ASP A 70 9.46 7.10 -5.05
CA ASP A 70 8.36 7.04 -4.08
C ASP A 70 7.93 8.35 -3.38
N ASP A 71 6.74 8.91 -3.70
CA ASP A 71 5.71 9.19 -2.69
C ASP A 71 4.39 9.74 -3.27
N TYR A 72 3.33 9.52 -2.48
CA TYR A 72 1.94 9.94 -2.65
C TYR A 72 1.74 11.48 -2.68
N HIS A 73 0.74 11.96 -3.45
CA HIS A 73 -0.40 12.81 -3.02
C HIS A 73 -1.01 13.58 -4.21
N GLY A 74 -2.34 13.50 -4.39
CA GLY A 74 -3.11 14.35 -5.29
C GLY A 74 -3.65 15.60 -4.58
N ASP A 75 -4.06 16.64 -5.32
CA ASP A 75 -5.47 16.93 -5.59
C ASP A 75 -5.67 18.22 -6.45
N THR A 76 -6.82 18.27 -7.12
CA THR A 76 -7.64 19.42 -7.57
C THR A 76 -7.27 20.38 -8.73
N SER A 77 -8.19 20.33 -9.72
CA SER A 77 -8.91 21.40 -10.45
C SER A 77 -8.17 22.30 -11.44
N SER A 78 -8.57 22.27 -12.72
CA SER A 78 -9.64 23.11 -13.30
C SER A 78 -9.52 23.16 -14.82
N ASP A 79 -10.66 22.93 -15.48
CA ASP A 79 -11.08 23.30 -16.83
C ASP A 79 -10.18 24.23 -17.66
N ALA A 80 -9.92 23.86 -18.91
CA ALA A 80 -10.30 24.64 -20.10
C ALA A 80 -9.85 23.92 -21.37
N ASP A 81 -10.80 23.83 -22.30
CA ASP A 81 -10.61 23.47 -23.70
C ASP A 81 -9.53 24.35 -24.36
N ASP A 82 -8.80 23.79 -25.34
CA ASP A 82 -8.67 24.44 -26.65
C ASP A 82 -7.98 23.51 -27.66
N GLU A 83 -8.72 23.23 -28.73
CA GLU A 83 -8.21 22.76 -30.02
C GLU A 83 -7.22 23.78 -30.58
N TRP A 84 -6.05 23.33 -31.06
CA TRP A 84 -5.63 23.70 -32.42
C TRP A 84 -4.47 22.86 -32.95
N ASP A 85 -4.82 22.03 -33.93
CA ASP A 85 -4.26 22.00 -35.29
C ASP A 85 -2.82 22.53 -35.45
N ASN A 86 -1.89 21.64 -35.82
CA ASN A 86 -0.91 22.01 -36.82
C ASN A 86 -0.46 20.81 -37.67
N LYS A 87 -1.03 20.83 -38.87
CA LYS A 87 -0.53 20.34 -40.14
C LYS A 87 1.00 20.33 -40.27
N GLU A 88 1.40 19.38 -41.10
CA GLU A 88 2.62 19.36 -41.92
C GLU A 88 3.93 19.00 -41.20
N ASN A 89 4.16 17.69 -41.11
CA ASN A 89 5.27 17.11 -41.89
C ASN A 89 4.96 15.68 -42.34
N VAL A 90 3.96 15.61 -43.22
CA VAL A 90 3.69 14.45 -44.08
C VAL A 90 4.75 14.44 -45.17
N LYS A 91 5.73 13.52 -45.13
CA LYS A 91 6.21 12.86 -46.38
C LYS A 91 7.18 11.69 -46.28
N GLU A 92 7.90 11.44 -45.18
CA GLU A 92 8.96 10.38 -45.24
C GLU A 92 8.85 9.22 -44.26
N HIS A 93 7.89 9.23 -43.33
CA HIS A 93 7.63 8.10 -42.41
C HIS A 93 6.44 7.21 -42.80
N TYR A 94 5.82 7.47 -43.96
CA TYR A 94 4.68 6.68 -44.41
C TYR A 94 5.11 5.41 -45.16
N GLN A 95 4.77 4.27 -44.53
CA GLN A 95 4.52 2.96 -45.15
C GLN A 95 5.69 1.96 -45.23
N LEU A 96 6.21 1.54 -44.09
CA LEU A 96 6.52 0.11 -43.91
C LEU A 96 5.20 -0.68 -43.97
N LYS A 97 4.72 -1.00 -45.17
CA LYS A 97 3.60 -1.94 -45.37
C LYS A 97 3.94 -3.23 -44.62
N SER A 98 3.21 -3.56 -43.56
CA SER A 98 3.28 -4.89 -42.96
C SER A 98 2.64 -5.87 -43.93
N TYR A 99 3.41 -6.39 -44.86
CA TYR A 99 2.92 -7.39 -45.81
C TYR A 99 2.43 -8.61 -45.02
N SER A 100 1.29 -9.19 -45.42
CA SER A 100 0.85 -10.46 -44.84
C SER A 100 1.82 -11.59 -45.23
N ILE A 101 1.87 -12.65 -44.45
CA ILE A 101 2.69 -13.83 -44.77
C ILE A 101 2.27 -14.40 -46.14
N ASP A 102 0.97 -14.40 -46.46
CA ASP A 102 0.45 -14.86 -47.75
C ASP A 102 0.94 -13.99 -48.91
N PHE A 103 0.96 -12.66 -48.73
CA PHE A 103 1.52 -11.75 -49.73
C PHE A 103 3.03 -11.98 -49.92
N MET A 104 3.77 -12.17 -48.81
CA MET A 104 5.20 -12.49 -48.89
C MET A 104 5.44 -13.79 -49.67
N LYS A 105 4.59 -14.80 -49.46
CA LYS A 105 4.64 -16.09 -50.16
C LYS A 105 4.35 -15.93 -51.65
N GLU A 106 3.28 -15.24 -52.01
CA GLU A 106 2.91 -14.99 -53.40
C GLU A 106 4.05 -14.30 -54.18
N VAL A 107 4.66 -13.30 -53.57
CA VAL A 107 5.79 -12.56 -54.17
C VAL A 107 7.01 -13.46 -54.34
N VAL A 108 7.34 -14.28 -53.35
CA VAL A 108 8.50 -15.19 -53.41
C VAL A 108 8.28 -16.28 -54.44
N ASP A 109 7.08 -16.90 -54.48
CA ASP A 109 6.72 -17.92 -55.46
C ASP A 109 6.77 -17.36 -56.89
N PHE A 110 6.27 -16.14 -57.09
CA PHE A 110 6.39 -15.43 -58.36
C PHE A 110 7.85 -15.13 -58.73
N ALA A 111 8.67 -14.70 -57.77
CA ALA A 111 10.07 -14.37 -58.02
C ALA A 111 10.96 -15.61 -58.29
N ASP A 112 10.63 -16.76 -57.70
CA ASP A 112 11.40 -18.00 -57.80
C ASP A 112 10.86 -18.99 -58.85
N GLU A 113 9.82 -18.62 -59.60
CA GLU A 113 9.33 -19.43 -60.73
C GLU A 113 10.45 -19.75 -61.72
N LYS A 114 10.61 -21.04 -62.02
CA LYS A 114 11.64 -21.55 -62.93
C LYS A 114 11.09 -21.84 -64.31
N ASP A 115 11.91 -21.66 -65.33
CA ASP A 115 11.60 -22.10 -66.69
C ASP A 115 11.89 -23.61 -66.87
N ALA A 116 11.59 -24.14 -68.06
CA ALA A 116 11.81 -25.55 -68.40
C ALA A 116 13.29 -25.98 -68.32
N SER A 117 14.24 -25.02 -68.26
CA SER A 117 15.67 -25.26 -68.09
C SER A 117 16.14 -25.18 -66.63
N GLY A 118 15.23 -24.95 -65.68
CA GLY A 118 15.52 -24.85 -64.26
C GLY A 118 16.12 -23.51 -63.83
N LYS A 119 16.26 -22.54 -64.75
CA LYS A 119 16.74 -21.19 -64.45
C LYS A 119 15.58 -20.32 -63.97
N ARG A 120 15.90 -19.27 -63.19
CA ARG A 120 14.90 -18.29 -62.77
C ARG A 120 14.31 -17.61 -64.00
N ARG A 121 13.00 -17.74 -64.16
CA ARG A 121 12.26 -17.25 -65.33
C ARG A 121 12.19 -15.73 -65.39
N ARG A 122 12.27 -15.05 -64.24
CA ARG A 122 11.94 -13.62 -64.11
C ARG A 122 13.12 -12.77 -63.64
N SER A 123 13.29 -11.62 -64.28
CA SER A 123 14.22 -10.58 -63.86
C SER A 123 13.63 -9.75 -62.70
N TRP A 124 14.49 -9.06 -61.93
CA TRP A 124 14.02 -8.14 -60.90
C TRP A 124 13.10 -7.04 -61.47
N LYS A 125 13.40 -6.49 -62.66
CA LYS A 125 12.54 -5.50 -63.32
C LYS A 125 11.12 -6.03 -63.56
N THR A 126 10.99 -7.32 -63.89
CA THR A 126 9.70 -7.99 -64.07
C THR A 126 8.94 -8.14 -62.75
N VAL A 127 9.64 -8.49 -61.66
CA VAL A 127 9.04 -8.60 -60.31
C VAL A 127 8.61 -7.23 -59.78
N GLN A 128 9.46 -6.21 -59.95
CA GLN A 128 9.17 -4.83 -59.54
C GLN A 128 7.99 -4.22 -60.30
N HIS A 129 7.86 -4.54 -61.60
CA HIS A 129 6.73 -4.06 -62.41
C HIS A 129 5.38 -4.59 -61.90
N ARG A 130 5.33 -5.87 -61.49
CA ARG A 130 4.11 -6.51 -60.96
C ARG A 130 3.83 -6.09 -59.51
N TYR A 131 4.86 -6.09 -58.66
CA TYR A 131 4.74 -5.76 -57.24
C TYR A 131 5.39 -4.41 -56.95
N ARG A 132 4.77 -3.34 -57.46
CA ARG A 132 5.27 -1.95 -57.33
C ARG A 132 5.42 -1.48 -55.88
N SER A 133 4.73 -2.14 -54.96
CA SER A 133 4.84 -1.86 -53.53
C SER A 133 6.17 -2.31 -52.92
N ILE A 134 6.99 -3.11 -53.61
CA ILE A 134 8.26 -3.64 -53.10
C ILE A 134 9.42 -2.75 -53.60
N PRO A 135 10.11 -2.01 -52.71
CA PRO A 135 11.06 -0.97 -53.14
C PRO A 135 12.32 -1.52 -53.81
N ASN A 136 12.83 -2.66 -53.34
CA ASN A 136 14.09 -3.23 -53.83
C ASN A 136 14.14 -4.76 -53.69
N GLN A 137 15.06 -5.38 -54.42
CA GLN A 137 15.25 -6.83 -54.48
C GLN A 137 15.59 -7.45 -53.10
N GLY A 138 16.17 -6.67 -52.18
CA GLY A 138 16.49 -7.11 -50.81
C GLY A 138 15.27 -7.52 -49.99
N TYR A 139 14.08 -7.04 -50.33
CA TYR A 139 12.82 -7.48 -49.70
C TYR A 139 12.48 -8.93 -50.02
N ILE A 140 12.78 -9.42 -51.23
CA ILE A 140 12.53 -10.83 -51.59
C ILE A 140 13.41 -11.74 -50.73
N CYS A 141 14.68 -11.37 -50.53
CA CYS A 141 15.57 -12.10 -49.63
C CYS A 141 15.06 -12.09 -48.18
N ARG A 142 14.53 -10.96 -47.70
CA ARG A 142 13.89 -10.85 -46.38
C ARG A 142 12.62 -11.69 -46.27
N PHE A 143 11.75 -11.67 -47.29
CA PHE A 143 10.53 -12.47 -47.33
C PHE A 143 10.83 -13.97 -47.31
N ARG A 144 11.82 -14.45 -48.08
CA ARG A 144 12.28 -15.84 -47.99
C ARG A 144 12.67 -16.20 -46.56
N LYS A 145 13.46 -15.35 -45.89
CA LYS A 145 13.86 -15.56 -44.50
C LYS A 145 12.65 -15.61 -43.56
N TYR A 146 11.68 -14.71 -43.70
CA TYR A 146 10.47 -14.70 -42.87
C TYR A 146 9.55 -15.92 -43.13
N LEU A 147 9.45 -16.39 -44.38
CA LEU A 147 8.69 -17.60 -44.72
C LEU A 147 9.35 -18.85 -44.15
N THR A 148 10.68 -18.98 -44.26
CA THR A 148 11.44 -20.07 -43.62
C THR A 148 11.30 -20.03 -42.10
N GLN A 149 11.26 -18.83 -41.51
CA GLN A 149 11.09 -18.63 -40.07
C GLN A 149 9.63 -18.63 -39.61
N GLN A 150 8.64 -18.87 -40.49
CA GLN A 150 7.20 -18.85 -40.18
C GLN A 150 6.71 -17.55 -39.49
N GLY A 151 7.19 -16.41 -39.96
CA GLY A 151 6.70 -15.09 -39.53
C GLY A 151 7.82 -14.11 -39.20
N THR A 152 7.44 -12.86 -38.99
CA THR A 152 8.39 -11.79 -38.64
C THR A 152 8.77 -11.84 -37.16
N LYS A 153 9.96 -11.31 -36.83
CA LYS A 153 10.40 -11.14 -35.43
C LYS A 153 9.38 -10.35 -34.60
N ARG A 154 8.79 -9.29 -35.18
CA ARG A 154 7.75 -8.48 -34.54
C ARG A 154 6.52 -9.31 -34.18
N GLN A 155 5.97 -10.06 -35.14
CA GLN A 155 4.80 -10.92 -34.91
C GLN A 155 5.09 -11.98 -33.84
N LYS A 156 6.25 -12.64 -33.90
CA LYS A 156 6.64 -13.62 -32.88
C LYS A 156 6.76 -12.99 -31.50
N THR A 157 7.35 -11.80 -31.40
CA THR A 157 7.46 -11.07 -30.12
C THR A 157 6.09 -10.69 -29.57
N GLN A 158 5.16 -10.26 -30.43
CA GLN A 158 3.76 -9.99 -30.04
C GLN A 158 3.06 -11.26 -29.57
N ASN A 159 3.22 -12.38 -30.27
CA ASN A 159 2.62 -13.64 -29.86
C ASN A 159 3.20 -14.15 -28.52
N VAL A 160 4.50 -13.97 -28.28
CA VAL A 160 5.11 -14.27 -26.96
C VAL A 160 4.43 -13.43 -25.87
N ASP A 161 4.29 -12.13 -26.10
CA ASP A 161 3.61 -11.20 -25.18
C ASP A 161 2.18 -11.68 -24.85
N GLU A 162 1.38 -12.01 -25.87
CA GLU A 162 0.01 -12.52 -25.69
C GLU A 162 -0.06 -13.84 -24.92
N ILE A 163 0.83 -14.79 -25.19
CA ILE A 163 0.86 -16.09 -24.48
C ILE A 163 1.20 -15.89 -23.01
N VAL A 164 2.20 -15.05 -22.73
CA VAL A 164 2.63 -14.76 -21.35
C VAL A 164 1.51 -14.06 -20.60
N TYR A 165 0.82 -13.11 -21.24
CA TYR A 165 -0.31 -12.43 -20.63
C TYR A 165 -1.48 -13.38 -20.33
N LYS A 166 -1.82 -14.29 -21.24
CA LYS A 166 -2.83 -15.34 -20.96
C LYS A 166 -2.43 -16.24 -19.80
N LYS A 167 -1.16 -16.65 -19.71
CA LYS A 167 -0.65 -17.43 -18.56
C LYS A 167 -0.77 -16.65 -17.25
N PHE A 168 -0.46 -15.36 -17.28
CA PHE A 168 -0.62 -14.47 -16.14
C PHE A 168 -2.09 -14.41 -15.67
N LEU A 169 -3.03 -14.18 -16.59
CA LEU A 169 -4.47 -14.16 -16.27
C LEU A 169 -4.93 -15.47 -15.64
N ASN A 170 -4.61 -16.62 -16.26
CA ASN A 170 -5.00 -17.93 -15.74
C ASN A 170 -4.43 -18.21 -14.34
N ALA A 171 -3.21 -17.77 -14.06
CA ALA A 171 -2.61 -17.92 -12.73
C ALA A 171 -3.28 -16.99 -11.71
N ARG A 172 -3.68 -15.77 -12.11
CA ARG A 172 -4.40 -14.83 -11.25
C ARG A 172 -5.85 -15.22 -10.99
N GLU A 173 -6.54 -15.82 -11.95
CA GLU A 173 -7.87 -16.43 -11.74
C GLU A 173 -7.82 -17.54 -10.68
N GLN A 174 -6.69 -18.24 -10.58
CA GLN A 174 -6.42 -19.24 -9.55
C GLN A 174 -5.81 -18.66 -8.27
N TYR A 175 -5.73 -17.33 -8.15
CA TYR A 175 -5.16 -16.60 -7.02
C TYR A 175 -3.70 -16.92 -6.71
N LEU A 176 -2.94 -17.47 -7.66
CA LEU A 176 -1.55 -17.87 -7.45
C LEU A 176 -0.61 -16.66 -7.38
N PRO A 177 0.38 -16.66 -6.47
CA PRO A 177 1.43 -15.63 -6.47
C PRO A 177 2.25 -15.74 -7.76
N ILE A 178 2.57 -14.59 -8.35
CA ILE A 178 3.37 -14.50 -9.57
C ILE A 178 4.48 -13.50 -9.30
N HIS A 179 5.71 -13.89 -9.65
CA HIS A 179 6.89 -13.06 -9.56
C HIS A 179 7.46 -12.76 -10.94
N ASP A 180 8.35 -11.78 -10.99
CA ASP A 180 9.04 -11.32 -12.20
C ASP A 180 9.73 -12.46 -12.95
N ILE A 181 10.37 -13.35 -12.18
CA ILE A 181 11.02 -14.55 -12.69
C ILE A 181 10.04 -15.52 -13.38
N ASP A 182 8.77 -15.56 -12.96
CA ASP A 182 7.76 -16.42 -13.58
C ASP A 182 7.39 -15.90 -14.96
N ILE A 183 7.20 -14.59 -15.10
CA ILE A 183 6.90 -13.91 -16.37
C ILE A 183 8.08 -14.07 -17.34
N GLN A 184 9.31 -13.85 -16.86
CA GLN A 184 10.52 -14.06 -17.64
C GLN A 184 10.63 -15.52 -18.11
N ARG A 185 10.45 -16.49 -17.21
CA ARG A 185 10.45 -17.93 -17.55
C ARG A 185 9.38 -18.28 -18.59
N TRP A 186 8.15 -17.79 -18.43
CA TRP A 186 7.07 -18.05 -19.40
C TRP A 186 7.38 -17.45 -20.77
N SER A 187 8.01 -16.27 -20.82
CA SER A 187 8.40 -15.61 -22.08
C SER A 187 9.50 -16.36 -22.82
N LEU A 188 10.51 -16.88 -22.11
CA LEU A 188 11.57 -17.70 -22.70
C LEU A 188 11.01 -19.02 -23.24
N GLN A 189 10.06 -19.64 -22.52
CA GLN A 189 9.40 -20.85 -22.99
C GLN A 189 8.60 -20.59 -24.27
N ALA A 190 7.78 -19.53 -24.29
CA ALA A 190 7.00 -19.15 -25.46
C ALA A 190 7.88 -18.78 -26.66
N ALA A 191 9.00 -18.07 -26.43
CA ALA A 191 9.95 -17.73 -27.49
C ALA A 191 10.62 -18.98 -28.08
N LYS A 192 10.95 -19.97 -27.24
CA LYS A 192 11.50 -21.27 -27.69
C LYS A 192 10.50 -22.03 -28.54
N GLU A 193 9.23 -22.08 -28.13
CA GLU A 193 8.14 -22.70 -28.91
C GLU A 193 7.95 -22.02 -30.27
N MET A 194 8.22 -20.72 -30.38
CA MET A 194 8.14 -19.94 -31.63
C MET A 194 9.45 -19.88 -32.44
N GLN A 195 10.49 -20.61 -32.03
CA GLN A 195 11.81 -20.58 -32.66
C GLN A 195 12.39 -19.14 -32.75
N LEU A 196 12.15 -18.33 -31.72
CA LEU A 196 12.69 -16.98 -31.56
C LEU A 196 13.92 -17.02 -30.65
N ASN A 197 15.05 -17.50 -31.20
CA ASN A 197 16.26 -17.82 -30.44
C ASN A 197 17.00 -16.60 -29.87
N ASP A 198 16.77 -15.42 -30.44
CA ASP A 198 17.38 -14.15 -30.04
C ASP A 198 16.51 -13.33 -29.07
N PHE A 199 15.41 -13.91 -28.58
CA PHE A 199 14.57 -13.28 -27.58
C PHE A 199 15.26 -13.24 -26.22
N GLN A 200 15.27 -12.07 -25.59
CA GLN A 200 15.79 -11.87 -24.25
C GLN A 200 14.68 -11.41 -23.33
N ALA A 201 14.46 -12.16 -22.25
CA ALA A 201 13.56 -11.78 -21.16
C ALA A 201 14.24 -10.76 -20.23
N SER A 202 14.74 -9.66 -20.81
CA SER A 202 15.46 -8.62 -20.07
C SER A 202 14.55 -7.86 -19.10
N GLU A 203 15.16 -7.17 -18.13
CA GLU A 203 14.45 -6.24 -17.23
C GLU A 203 13.67 -5.18 -18.01
N TYR A 204 14.25 -4.68 -19.11
CA TYR A 204 13.57 -3.75 -19.99
C TYR A 204 12.30 -4.35 -20.63
N TRP A 205 12.39 -5.58 -21.16
CA TRP A 205 11.24 -6.26 -21.75
C TRP A 205 10.16 -6.51 -20.70
N LEU A 206 10.54 -6.97 -19.50
CA LEU A 206 9.63 -7.22 -18.39
C LEU A 206 8.92 -5.95 -17.94
N ARG A 207 9.66 -4.84 -17.74
CA ARG A 207 9.09 -3.53 -17.41
C ARG A 207 8.09 -3.06 -18.46
N SER A 208 8.47 -3.20 -19.73
CA SER A 208 7.62 -2.82 -20.86
C SER A 208 6.36 -3.70 -20.95
N PHE A 209 6.47 -5.02 -20.72
CA PHE A 209 5.34 -5.96 -20.64
C PHE A 209 4.37 -5.58 -19.52
N LYS A 210 4.90 -5.32 -18.32
CA LYS A 210 4.11 -4.88 -17.17
C LYS A 210 3.35 -3.59 -17.46
N ASN A 211 4.01 -2.59 -18.05
CA ASN A 211 3.39 -1.32 -18.41
C ASN A 211 2.27 -1.49 -19.45
N ARG A 212 2.50 -2.28 -20.51
CA ARG A 212 1.48 -2.56 -21.54
C ARG A 212 0.20 -3.18 -20.98
N HIS A 213 0.33 -4.02 -19.96
CA HIS A 213 -0.78 -4.79 -19.37
C HIS A 213 -1.26 -4.24 -18.02
N GLY A 214 -0.74 -3.09 -17.56
CA GLY A 214 -1.10 -2.49 -16.27
C GLY A 214 -0.73 -3.34 -15.04
N ILE A 215 0.33 -4.15 -15.12
CA ILE A 215 0.75 -5.07 -14.06
C ILE A 215 1.73 -4.35 -13.12
N CYS A 216 1.44 -4.37 -11.83
CA CYS A 216 2.32 -3.83 -10.78
C CYS A 216 2.46 -4.80 -9.61
N SER A 217 3.53 -4.64 -8.82
CA SER A 217 3.70 -5.42 -7.59
C SER A 217 2.69 -4.98 -6.55
N ARG A 218 2.01 -5.95 -5.92
CA ARG A 218 1.02 -5.70 -4.86
C ARG A 218 1.30 -6.63 -3.68
N LYS A 219 1.14 -6.12 -2.46
CA LYS A 219 1.19 -6.93 -1.25
C LYS A 219 -0.05 -7.84 -1.21
N ILE A 220 0.15 -9.13 -0.97
CA ILE A 220 -0.96 -10.06 -0.70
C ILE A 220 -1.61 -9.64 0.62
N THR A 221 -2.90 -9.31 0.56
CA THR A 221 -3.68 -8.86 1.73
C THR A 221 -4.33 -10.02 2.46
N ASN A 222 -4.87 -10.99 1.72
CA ASN A 222 -5.59 -12.15 2.25
C ASN A 222 -5.09 -13.45 1.61
N ILE A 223 -4.94 -14.50 2.42
CA ILE A 223 -4.64 -15.86 1.96
C ILE A 223 -5.93 -16.66 2.04
N VAL A 224 -6.38 -17.21 0.92
CA VAL A 224 -7.60 -18.03 0.81
C VAL A 224 -7.26 -19.44 0.37
N THR A 225 -8.01 -20.42 0.87
CA THR A 225 -7.90 -21.82 0.43
C THR A 225 -8.76 -22.07 -0.81
N LYS A 226 -8.45 -23.11 -1.60
CA LYS A 226 -9.28 -23.50 -2.77
C LYS A 226 -10.75 -23.76 -2.40
N ARG A 227 -11.00 -24.30 -1.20
CA ARG A 227 -12.36 -24.53 -0.67
C ARG A 227 -13.11 -23.25 -0.35
N GLU A 228 -12.41 -22.17 -0.03
CA GLU A 228 -13.03 -20.86 0.23
C GLU A 228 -13.36 -20.14 -1.07
N ILE A 229 -12.50 -20.30 -2.08
CA ILE A 229 -12.76 -19.78 -3.43
C ILE A 229 -14.04 -20.43 -4.00
N SER A 230 -14.23 -21.74 -3.85
CA SER A 230 -15.44 -22.42 -4.33
C SER A 230 -16.72 -22.00 -3.59
N ASN A 231 -16.58 -21.53 -2.35
CA ASN A 231 -17.70 -21.14 -1.50
C ASN A 231 -17.86 -19.61 -1.43
N PHE A 232 -17.19 -18.86 -2.31
CA PHE A 232 -17.19 -17.40 -2.27
C PHE A 232 -18.60 -16.83 -2.41
N ASP A 233 -19.40 -17.37 -3.33
CA ASP A 233 -20.80 -16.96 -3.54
C ASP A 233 -21.68 -17.26 -2.31
N ASP A 234 -21.45 -18.39 -1.63
CA ASP A 234 -22.15 -18.73 -0.39
C ASP A 234 -21.78 -17.78 0.75
N ILE A 235 -20.49 -17.42 0.87
CA ILE A 235 -20.01 -16.45 1.87
C ILE A 235 -20.67 -15.10 1.61
N LYS A 236 -20.65 -14.62 0.37
CA LYS A 236 -21.27 -13.34 -0.01
C LYS A 236 -22.79 -13.34 0.23
N LYS A 237 -23.47 -14.43 -0.10
CA LYS A 237 -24.89 -14.58 0.19
C LYS A 237 -25.17 -14.54 1.69
N SER A 238 -24.35 -15.20 2.51
CA SER A 238 -24.49 -15.18 3.97
C SER A 238 -24.28 -13.78 4.56
N GLU A 239 -23.36 -13.00 3.98
CA GLU A 239 -23.13 -11.60 4.32
C GLU A 239 -24.37 -10.75 4.01
N GLU A 240 -24.91 -10.84 2.79
CA GLU A 240 -26.11 -10.09 2.37
C GLU A 240 -27.34 -10.44 3.23
N GLU A 241 -27.55 -11.73 3.53
CA GLU A 241 -28.63 -12.18 4.41
C GLU A 241 -28.47 -11.65 5.83
N PHE A 242 -27.23 -11.62 6.34
CA PHE A 242 -26.94 -11.06 7.66
C PHE A 242 -27.20 -9.55 7.71
N LEU A 243 -26.74 -8.78 6.72
CA LEU A 243 -26.98 -7.34 6.65
C LEU A 243 -28.48 -7.03 6.53
N LYS A 244 -29.23 -7.79 5.71
CA LYS A 244 -30.70 -7.69 5.63
C LYS A 244 -31.35 -7.92 7.00
N LYS A 245 -30.95 -8.98 7.72
CA LYS A 245 -31.43 -9.26 9.08
C LYS A 245 -31.08 -8.14 10.05
N PHE A 246 -29.83 -7.64 10.01
CA PHE A 246 -29.40 -6.51 10.83
C PHE A 246 -30.28 -5.28 10.59
N HIS A 247 -30.49 -4.87 9.34
CA HIS A 247 -31.29 -3.67 9.02
C HIS A 247 -32.77 -3.78 9.44
N GLN A 248 -33.31 -5.00 9.52
CA GLN A 248 -34.64 -5.23 10.06
C GLN A 248 -34.66 -5.10 11.59
N LEU A 249 -33.65 -5.66 12.27
CA LEU A 249 -33.54 -5.63 13.73
C LEU A 249 -33.16 -4.24 14.26
N SER A 250 -32.26 -3.53 13.59
CA SER A 250 -31.72 -2.24 14.02
C SER A 250 -32.80 -1.18 14.18
N LYS A 251 -33.90 -1.25 13.42
CA LYS A 251 -35.08 -0.35 13.55
C LYS A 251 -35.71 -0.36 14.95
N LYS A 252 -35.46 -1.39 15.77
CA LYS A 252 -35.99 -1.50 17.14
C LYS A 252 -35.09 -0.87 18.20
N TYR A 253 -33.92 -0.37 17.82
CA TYR A 253 -32.88 0.14 18.70
C TYR A 253 -32.47 1.55 18.28
N LEU A 254 -32.04 2.36 19.25
CA LEU A 254 -31.33 3.60 18.98
C LEU A 254 -29.90 3.28 18.54
N SER A 255 -29.26 4.17 17.79
CA SER A 255 -27.88 4.00 17.34
C SER A 255 -26.89 3.74 18.50
N LYS A 256 -26.99 4.48 19.61
CA LYS A 256 -26.21 4.20 20.85
C LYS A 256 -26.46 2.84 21.49
N GLU A 257 -27.58 2.18 21.19
CA GLU A 257 -27.94 0.86 21.73
C GLU A 257 -27.44 -0.28 20.83
N ILE A 258 -26.93 0.02 19.63
CA ILE A 258 -26.36 -0.96 18.69
C ILE A 258 -24.85 -0.95 18.89
N LEU A 259 -24.31 -2.08 19.33
CA LEU A 259 -22.94 -2.22 19.76
C LEU A 259 -22.21 -3.23 18.90
N ASN A 260 -20.93 -2.99 18.66
CA ASN A 260 -20.01 -3.96 18.10
C ASN A 260 -18.82 -4.14 19.06
N THR A 261 -18.43 -5.38 19.30
CA THR A 261 -17.27 -5.72 20.13
C THR A 261 -16.46 -6.84 19.48
N ASP A 262 -15.15 -6.81 19.70
CA ASP A 262 -14.24 -7.82 19.21
C ASP A 262 -12.97 -7.87 20.06
N GLN A 263 -12.31 -9.02 20.08
CA GLN A 263 -11.02 -9.22 20.72
C GLN A 263 -9.89 -8.94 19.75
N VAL A 264 -8.91 -8.15 20.19
CA VAL A 264 -7.72 -7.86 19.40
C VAL A 264 -6.46 -8.11 20.22
N GLY A 265 -5.60 -8.97 19.70
CA GLY A 265 -4.26 -9.18 20.24
C GLY A 265 -3.35 -8.00 19.89
N ILE A 266 -2.62 -7.51 20.89
CA ILE A 266 -1.51 -6.57 20.73
C ILE A 266 -0.24 -7.23 21.24
N GLU A 267 0.75 -7.33 20.36
CA GLU A 267 2.10 -7.79 20.72
C GLU A 267 2.67 -6.89 21.80
N LYS A 268 3.36 -7.46 22.80
CA LYS A 268 4.00 -6.66 23.83
C LYS A 268 5.01 -5.70 23.19
N GLU A 269 5.70 -6.11 22.13
CA GLU A 269 6.61 -5.25 21.37
C GLU A 269 6.16 -5.06 19.92
N LEU A 270 5.62 -3.88 19.62
CA LEU A 270 5.29 -3.47 18.26
C LEU A 270 6.53 -2.83 17.60
N HIS A 271 6.82 -3.25 16.37
CA HIS A 271 7.90 -2.69 15.56
C HIS A 271 7.40 -2.34 14.14
N SER A 272 8.18 -1.55 13.41
CA SER A 272 7.88 -1.27 12.00
C SER A 272 8.43 -2.36 11.08
N THR A 273 7.64 -2.75 10.08
CA THR A 273 8.09 -3.70 9.04
C THR A 273 8.87 -3.01 7.91
N ARG A 274 9.05 -1.70 7.99
CA ARG A 274 9.79 -0.87 7.03
C ARG A 274 10.60 0.17 7.79
N THR A 275 11.79 0.47 7.28
CA THR A 275 12.69 1.51 7.79
C THR A 275 13.39 2.18 6.63
N LEU A 276 13.81 3.43 6.82
CA LEU A 276 14.82 4.03 5.95
C LEU A 276 16.16 3.32 6.23
N SER A 277 16.88 3.03 5.17
CA SER A 277 18.23 2.45 5.25
C SER A 277 19.08 2.90 4.07
N PHE A 278 20.35 2.54 4.09
CA PHE A 278 21.31 2.93 3.07
C PHE A 278 21.00 2.27 1.72
N GLN A 279 21.10 3.06 0.65
CA GLN A 279 20.95 2.57 -0.71
C GLN A 279 21.95 1.43 -0.98
N GLY A 280 21.49 0.35 -1.61
CA GLY A 280 22.31 -0.83 -1.91
C GLY A 280 22.57 -1.76 -0.72
N GLU A 281 22.01 -1.49 0.47
CA GLU A 281 22.12 -2.40 1.60
C GLU A 281 21.42 -3.74 1.30
N LYS A 282 22.18 -4.83 1.36
CA LYS A 282 21.67 -6.18 1.04
C LYS A 282 20.83 -6.80 2.16
N LYS A 283 21.03 -6.35 3.40
CA LYS A 283 20.36 -6.87 4.60
C LYS A 283 20.09 -5.74 5.59
N THR A 284 18.86 -5.25 5.59
CA THR A 284 18.38 -4.27 6.57
C THR A 284 17.93 -4.99 7.83
N LEU A 285 18.63 -4.77 8.94
CA LEU A 285 18.32 -5.38 10.23
C LEU A 285 17.53 -4.40 11.11
N GLY A 286 16.47 -4.89 11.76
CA GLY A 286 15.77 -4.20 12.84
C GLY A 286 16.07 -4.88 14.18
N SER A 287 16.31 -4.10 15.22
CA SER A 287 16.47 -4.60 16.59
C SER A 287 15.17 -4.49 17.36
N VAL A 288 14.92 -5.48 18.23
CA VAL A 288 13.82 -5.51 19.20
C VAL A 288 14.40 -5.90 20.56
N ALA A 289 13.86 -5.36 21.64
CA ALA A 289 14.30 -5.63 23.00
C ALA A 289 14.13 -7.11 23.36
N SER A 290 13.06 -7.76 22.85
CA SER A 290 12.87 -9.20 23.04
C SER A 290 12.04 -9.84 21.93
N LYS A 291 12.61 -10.84 21.25
CA LYS A 291 11.87 -11.71 20.32
C LYS A 291 10.67 -12.44 20.98
N ASN A 292 10.73 -12.63 22.30
CA ASN A 292 9.61 -13.20 23.04
C ASN A 292 8.52 -12.14 23.28
N ALA A 293 8.87 -10.86 23.46
CA ALA A 293 7.90 -9.78 23.57
C ALA A 293 7.19 -9.47 22.24
N THR A 294 7.83 -9.77 21.09
CA THR A 294 7.16 -9.71 19.77
C THR A 294 6.21 -10.89 19.52
N THR A 295 6.30 -11.98 20.30
CA THR A 295 5.43 -13.18 20.13
C THR A 295 4.37 -13.31 21.22
N HIS A 296 4.64 -12.79 22.41
CA HIS A 296 3.66 -12.70 23.49
C HIS A 296 2.78 -11.46 23.33
N SER A 297 1.47 -11.66 23.39
CA SER A 297 0.47 -10.60 23.29
C SER A 297 -0.36 -10.48 24.56
N TYR A 298 -0.94 -9.31 24.75
CA TYR A 298 -2.10 -9.12 25.60
C TYR A 298 -3.31 -8.88 24.70
N THR A 299 -4.51 -9.18 25.20
CA THR A 299 -5.75 -8.99 24.45
C THR A 299 -6.48 -7.76 24.96
N ILE A 300 -6.92 -6.89 24.05
CA ILE A 300 -7.88 -5.82 24.35
C ILE A 300 -9.21 -6.19 23.71
N GLN A 301 -10.31 -5.83 24.34
CA GLN A 301 -11.64 -5.89 23.73
C GLN A 301 -12.34 -4.51 23.82
N PRO A 302 -12.26 -3.68 22.76
CA PRO A 302 -13.06 -2.47 22.64
C PRO A 302 -14.54 -2.78 22.37
N THR A 303 -15.40 -1.79 22.60
CA THR A 303 -16.81 -1.80 22.18
C THR A 303 -17.13 -0.45 21.55
N ILE A 304 -17.63 -0.42 20.31
CA ILE A 304 -18.11 0.80 19.66
C ILE A 304 -19.62 0.74 19.43
N ASN A 305 -20.29 1.88 19.35
CA ASN A 305 -21.71 1.94 18.97
C ASN A 305 -21.93 2.54 17.58
N LEU A 306 -23.14 2.38 17.07
CA LEU A 306 -23.58 2.95 15.78
C LEU A 306 -23.79 4.48 15.84
N ASP A 307 -23.58 5.12 16.99
CA ASP A 307 -23.51 6.59 17.14
C ASP A 307 -22.09 7.13 16.97
N GLY A 308 -21.12 6.26 16.65
CA GLY A 308 -19.73 6.65 16.43
C GLY A 308 -18.93 6.83 17.71
N GLN A 309 -19.27 6.15 18.80
CA GLN A 309 -18.61 6.31 20.09
C GLN A 309 -17.91 5.04 20.52
N LEU A 310 -16.76 5.19 21.19
CA LEU A 310 -16.16 4.15 22.01
C LEU A 310 -16.95 4.04 23.33
N VAL A 311 -17.54 2.88 23.58
CA VAL A 311 -18.50 2.67 24.66
C VAL A 311 -17.87 1.93 25.83
N GLY A 312 -17.94 2.55 27.01
CA GLY A 312 -17.46 1.94 28.25
C GLY A 312 -15.94 1.85 28.33
N PRO A 313 -15.41 1.17 29.36
CA PRO A 313 -13.98 0.95 29.52
C PRO A 313 -13.43 -0.09 28.53
N MET A 314 -12.15 0.01 28.18
CA MET A 314 -11.45 -1.08 27.48
C MET A 314 -11.32 -2.30 28.37
N TYR A 315 -11.61 -3.48 27.85
CA TYR A 315 -11.30 -4.72 28.58
C TYR A 315 -9.91 -5.21 28.22
N LEU A 316 -9.02 -5.30 29.20
CA LEU A 316 -7.62 -5.68 29.03
C LEU A 316 -7.34 -7.01 29.71
N CYS A 317 -6.95 -8.02 28.93
CA CYS A 317 -6.49 -9.31 29.43
C CYS A 317 -4.97 -9.42 29.30
N LEU A 318 -4.30 -9.41 30.44
CA LEU A 318 -2.86 -9.58 30.53
C LEU A 318 -2.48 -11.07 30.55
N GLN A 319 -1.30 -11.38 30.02
CA GLN A 319 -0.75 -12.73 30.13
C GLN A 319 0.00 -12.90 31.44
N GLU A 320 -0.45 -13.83 32.28
CA GLU A 320 0.17 -14.20 33.56
C GLU A 320 0.43 -15.70 33.60
N PRO A 321 1.66 -16.22 33.83
CA PRO A 321 1.98 -17.64 33.67
C PRO A 321 1.04 -18.62 34.41
N LYS A 322 0.53 -18.23 35.58
CA LYS A 322 -0.40 -19.04 36.39
C LYS A 322 -1.88 -18.69 36.16
N GLY A 323 -2.18 -17.83 35.19
CA GLY A 323 -3.52 -17.31 34.91
C GLY A 323 -4.13 -16.47 36.04
N ARG A 324 -3.31 -15.99 36.98
CA ARG A 324 -3.74 -15.18 38.12
C ARG A 324 -2.68 -14.15 38.50
N MET A 325 -3.11 -12.96 38.88
CA MET A 325 -2.25 -11.97 39.53
C MET A 325 -2.17 -12.25 41.03
N GLY A 326 -0.96 -12.24 41.59
CA GLY A 326 -0.75 -12.30 43.04
C GLY A 326 -1.19 -11.03 43.74
N ASP A 327 -1.47 -11.10 45.04
CA ASP A 327 -2.07 -9.98 45.79
C ASP A 327 -1.15 -8.75 45.87
N ILE A 328 0.16 -8.95 45.97
CA ILE A 328 1.15 -7.86 45.93
C ILE A 328 1.09 -7.13 44.59
N VAL A 329 0.96 -7.87 43.48
CA VAL A 329 0.85 -7.30 42.14
C VAL A 329 -0.43 -6.48 42.01
N LYS A 330 -1.55 -6.99 42.52
CA LYS A 330 -2.83 -6.26 42.51
C LYS A 330 -2.77 -4.96 43.31
N ARG A 331 -2.13 -4.96 44.50
CA ARG A 331 -2.00 -3.74 45.32
C ARG A 331 -1.19 -2.62 44.67
N ASN A 332 -0.23 -2.98 43.81
CA ASN A 332 0.63 -2.03 43.11
C ASN A 332 0.18 -1.79 41.66
N LEU A 333 -1.00 -2.28 41.28
CA LEU A 333 -1.52 -2.18 39.93
C LEU A 333 -2.02 -0.76 39.69
N PHE A 334 -1.65 -0.18 38.55
CA PHE A 334 -2.28 1.04 38.08
C PHE A 334 -3.71 0.72 37.62
N GLU A 335 -4.73 1.32 38.24
CA GLU A 335 -6.15 1.03 37.99
C GLU A 335 -6.89 2.29 37.50
N PRO A 336 -6.86 2.59 36.19
CA PRO A 336 -7.59 3.72 35.63
C PRO A 336 -9.07 3.39 35.43
N LYS A 337 -9.96 4.38 35.59
CA LYS A 337 -11.43 4.20 35.50
C LYS A 337 -11.91 3.65 34.15
N ASN A 338 -11.17 3.93 33.08
CA ASN A 338 -11.54 3.60 31.71
C ASN A 338 -10.94 2.26 31.21
N VAL A 339 -10.35 1.45 32.09
CA VAL A 339 -9.86 0.11 31.74
C VAL A 339 -10.32 -0.89 32.79
N VAL A 340 -10.92 -1.99 32.34
CA VAL A 340 -11.21 -3.14 33.19
C VAL A 340 -10.14 -4.19 32.94
N ILE A 341 -9.39 -4.54 33.99
CA ILE A 341 -8.21 -5.38 33.89
C ILE A 341 -8.54 -6.81 34.31
N THR A 342 -8.04 -7.78 33.56
CA THR A 342 -8.05 -9.20 33.89
C THR A 342 -6.74 -9.87 33.47
N CYS A 343 -6.62 -11.18 33.69
CA CYS A 343 -5.51 -11.96 33.18
C CYS A 343 -5.87 -13.40 32.85
N SER A 344 -5.05 -14.04 32.02
CA SER A 344 -5.08 -15.47 31.75
C SER A 344 -3.67 -16.00 31.46
N SER A 345 -3.51 -17.33 31.43
CA SER A 345 -2.20 -17.96 31.16
C SER A 345 -1.66 -17.67 29.76
N SER A 346 -2.55 -17.50 28.79
CA SER A 346 -2.23 -17.23 27.39
C SER A 346 -2.36 -15.76 27.00
N GLY A 347 -2.92 -14.92 27.88
CA GLY A 347 -3.36 -13.55 27.54
C GLY A 347 -4.66 -13.51 26.75
N LYS A 348 -5.21 -14.66 26.32
CA LYS A 348 -6.48 -14.76 25.58
C LYS A 348 -7.67 -14.88 26.52
N LEU A 349 -8.86 -14.52 26.03
CA LEU A 349 -10.10 -14.69 26.79
C LEU A 349 -10.56 -16.15 26.82
N THR A 350 -11.23 -16.52 27.91
CA THR A 350 -11.97 -17.79 28.09
C THR A 350 -13.45 -17.47 28.28
N SER A 351 -14.33 -18.46 28.22
CA SER A 351 -15.77 -18.24 28.42
C SER A 351 -16.09 -17.61 29.80
N SER A 352 -15.33 -17.93 30.85
CA SER A 352 -15.48 -17.28 32.15
C SER A 352 -15.07 -15.80 32.13
N LEU A 353 -14.03 -15.46 31.38
CA LEU A 353 -13.59 -14.08 31.18
C LEU A 353 -14.56 -13.27 30.31
N VAL A 354 -15.34 -13.91 29.44
CA VAL A 354 -16.45 -13.27 28.71
C VAL A 354 -17.58 -12.90 29.67
N LYS A 355 -17.94 -13.78 30.63
CA LYS A 355 -18.91 -13.42 31.68
C LYS A 355 -18.42 -12.24 32.53
N TYR A 356 -17.13 -12.21 32.86
CA TYR A 356 -16.54 -11.09 33.59
C TYR A 356 -16.59 -9.78 32.77
N TRP A 357 -16.26 -9.83 31.47
CA TRP A 357 -16.43 -8.70 30.56
C TRP A 357 -17.88 -8.21 30.51
N ARG A 358 -18.84 -9.12 30.36
CA ARG A 358 -20.27 -8.80 30.37
C ARG A 358 -20.64 -8.01 31.62
N ASP A 359 -20.27 -8.52 32.79
CA ASP A 359 -20.70 -7.95 34.07
C ASP A 359 -19.99 -6.63 34.40
N LYS A 360 -18.72 -6.48 34.02
CA LYS A 360 -17.88 -5.33 34.38
C LYS A 360 -17.77 -4.25 33.32
N VAL A 361 -18.02 -4.59 32.05
CA VAL A 361 -17.87 -3.66 30.92
C VAL A 361 -19.21 -3.44 30.24
N LEU A 362 -19.86 -4.50 29.74
CA LEU A 362 -21.08 -4.36 28.95
C LEU A 362 -22.25 -3.83 29.79
N VAL A 363 -22.57 -4.49 30.91
CA VAL A 363 -23.75 -4.16 31.74
C VAL A 363 -23.74 -2.72 32.25
N PRO A 364 -22.62 -2.17 32.76
CA PRO A 364 -22.53 -0.76 33.17
C PRO A 364 -22.66 0.22 32.00
N SER A 365 -22.28 -0.19 30.79
CA SER A 365 -22.20 0.70 29.62
C SER A 365 -23.49 0.78 28.80
N ILE A 366 -24.48 -0.05 29.09
CA ILE A 366 -25.75 -0.11 28.35
C ILE A 366 -26.94 0.40 29.15
N GLY A 367 -27.96 0.87 28.44
CA GLY A 367 -29.27 1.21 29.00
C GLY A 367 -30.10 -0.03 29.36
N LYS A 368 -31.42 0.01 29.13
CA LYS A 368 -32.32 -1.13 29.37
C LYS A 368 -32.22 -2.22 28.31
N LYS A 369 -31.82 -1.88 27.09
CA LYS A 369 -31.70 -2.81 25.97
C LYS A 369 -30.46 -2.51 25.12
N ALA A 370 -29.94 -3.53 24.44
CA ALA A 370 -28.86 -3.39 23.46
C ALA A 370 -28.94 -4.47 22.38
N LEU A 371 -28.52 -4.14 21.16
CA LEU A 371 -28.24 -5.08 20.08
C LEU A 371 -26.71 -5.24 19.98
N LEU A 372 -26.19 -6.42 20.30
CA LEU A 372 -24.75 -6.69 20.32
C LEU A 372 -24.33 -7.50 19.10
N LEU A 373 -23.42 -6.96 18.31
CA LEU A 373 -22.75 -7.63 17.21
C LEU A 373 -21.40 -8.14 17.68
N SER A 374 -21.16 -9.44 17.54
CA SER A 374 -19.88 -10.06 17.85
C SER A 374 -19.56 -11.18 16.87
N ASP A 375 -18.31 -11.64 16.88
CA ASP A 375 -17.83 -12.71 16.01
C ASP A 375 -18.46 -14.08 16.36
N SER A 376 -18.08 -15.09 15.57
CA SER A 376 -18.51 -16.48 15.73
C SER A 376 -17.63 -17.29 16.69
N TRP A 377 -16.82 -16.65 17.55
CA TRP A 377 -15.93 -17.39 18.43
C TRP A 377 -16.70 -18.14 19.53
N SER A 378 -16.29 -19.39 19.78
CA SER A 378 -17.03 -20.32 20.63
C SER A 378 -17.12 -19.91 22.10
N GLY A 379 -16.24 -19.03 22.59
CA GLY A 379 -16.34 -18.52 23.96
C GLY A 379 -17.37 -17.39 24.14
N GLN A 380 -17.87 -16.80 23.04
CA GLN A 380 -18.86 -15.71 23.05
C GLN A 380 -20.21 -16.10 22.40
N ASN A 381 -20.34 -17.34 21.90
CA ASN A 381 -21.51 -17.78 21.15
C ASN A 381 -22.67 -18.33 22.01
N ASP A 382 -22.47 -18.48 23.31
CA ASP A 382 -23.52 -18.94 24.24
C ASP A 382 -24.46 -17.78 24.59
N ASP A 383 -25.63 -17.76 23.93
CA ASP A 383 -26.65 -16.73 24.15
C ASP A 383 -27.19 -16.72 25.59
N ASN A 384 -27.01 -17.80 26.38
CA ASN A 384 -27.41 -17.82 27.78
C ASN A 384 -26.67 -16.76 28.61
N ILE A 385 -25.42 -16.45 28.24
CA ILE A 385 -24.61 -15.40 28.85
C ILE A 385 -25.37 -14.06 28.84
N TYR A 386 -26.13 -13.77 27.78
CA TYR A 386 -26.86 -12.51 27.62
C TYR A 386 -28.31 -12.62 28.11
N ASN A 387 -28.94 -13.78 27.98
CA ASN A 387 -30.31 -14.02 28.44
C ASN A 387 -30.44 -13.90 29.96
N GLU A 388 -29.42 -14.28 30.73
CA GLU A 388 -29.37 -14.12 32.20
C GLU A 388 -29.61 -12.68 32.64
N LEU A 389 -29.24 -11.68 31.82
CA LEU A 389 -29.34 -10.26 32.14
C LEU A 389 -30.80 -9.76 32.23
N LYS A 390 -31.76 -10.52 31.71
CA LYS A 390 -33.20 -10.19 31.85
C LYS A 390 -33.62 -10.13 33.31
N SER A 391 -32.99 -10.93 34.18
CA SER A 391 -33.26 -10.95 35.63
C SER A 391 -32.94 -9.62 36.32
N ILE A 392 -32.01 -8.83 35.78
CA ILE A 392 -31.63 -7.50 36.29
C ILE A 392 -32.22 -6.36 35.44
N GLY A 393 -33.26 -6.65 34.64
CA GLY A 393 -33.96 -5.64 33.83
C GLY A 393 -33.21 -5.17 32.58
N LYS A 394 -32.23 -5.96 32.11
CA LYS A 394 -31.41 -5.65 30.92
C LYS A 394 -31.73 -6.65 29.80
N ALA A 395 -32.05 -6.16 28.60
CA ALA A 395 -32.34 -6.98 27.43
C ALA A 395 -31.23 -6.84 26.37
N VAL A 396 -30.28 -7.77 26.36
CA VAL A 396 -29.23 -7.81 25.33
C VAL A 396 -29.58 -8.88 24.29
N HIS A 397 -29.78 -8.45 23.05
CA HIS A 397 -29.94 -9.35 21.91
C HIS A 397 -28.61 -9.42 21.17
N ARG A 398 -27.93 -10.56 21.24
CA ARG A 398 -26.74 -10.81 20.45
C ARG A 398 -27.13 -11.27 19.05
N ILE A 399 -26.44 -10.76 18.03
CA ILE A 399 -26.41 -11.36 16.69
C ILE A 399 -24.97 -11.69 16.33
N GLN A 400 -24.79 -12.90 15.80
CA GLN A 400 -23.48 -13.42 15.41
C GLN A 400 -23.15 -13.04 13.98
N ILE A 401 -22.00 -12.40 13.79
CA ILE A 401 -21.43 -12.19 12.46
C ILE A 401 -21.08 -13.56 11.86
N PRO A 402 -21.49 -13.86 10.61
CA PRO A 402 -21.21 -15.12 9.96
C PRO A 402 -19.71 -15.47 9.99
N PRO A 403 -19.35 -16.75 10.14
CA PRO A 403 -17.96 -17.17 10.00
C PRO A 403 -17.39 -16.75 8.64
N LYS A 404 -16.10 -16.39 8.61
CA LYS A 404 -15.35 -16.03 7.39
C LYS A 404 -15.74 -14.70 6.72
N THR A 405 -16.63 -13.91 7.31
CA THR A 405 -16.96 -12.57 6.80
C THR A 405 -16.35 -11.45 7.65
N THR A 406 -15.51 -11.78 8.63
CA THR A 406 -14.90 -10.81 9.57
C THR A 406 -14.14 -9.71 8.84
N SER A 407 -13.36 -10.02 7.80
CA SER A 407 -12.64 -9.01 7.00
C SER A 407 -13.55 -7.97 6.32
N ASP A 408 -14.82 -8.31 6.16
CA ASP A 408 -15.77 -7.57 5.35
C ASP A 408 -16.76 -6.81 6.21
N ILE A 409 -17.41 -7.49 7.16
CA ILE A 409 -18.52 -6.95 7.95
C ILE A 409 -18.26 -6.90 9.45
N GLN A 410 -17.03 -7.00 9.94
CA GLN A 410 -16.70 -6.70 11.34
C GLN A 410 -16.18 -5.25 11.46
N PRO A 411 -16.97 -4.29 12.01
CA PRO A 411 -16.58 -2.87 12.04
C PRO A 411 -15.23 -2.62 12.71
N LEU A 412 -14.99 -3.24 13.86
CA LEU A 412 -13.73 -3.08 14.61
C LEU A 412 -12.51 -3.48 13.77
N ASP A 413 -12.57 -4.62 13.09
CA ASP A 413 -11.48 -5.11 12.24
C ASP A 413 -11.37 -4.36 10.91
N LYS A 414 -12.50 -3.85 10.38
CA LYS A 414 -12.51 -3.11 9.13
C LYS A 414 -11.69 -1.83 9.21
N TYR A 415 -11.74 -1.12 10.34
CA TYR A 415 -11.04 0.16 10.45
C TYR A 415 -10.57 0.55 11.87
N PHE A 416 -11.41 0.46 12.90
CA PHE A 416 -11.11 1.00 14.23
C PHE A 416 -9.82 0.42 14.86
N ASN A 417 -9.66 -0.91 14.83
CA ASN A 417 -8.52 -1.61 15.41
C ASN A 417 -7.18 -1.15 14.81
N ARG A 418 -7.17 -0.75 13.54
CA ARG A 418 -5.99 -0.19 12.88
C ARG A 418 -5.57 1.14 13.51
N GLN A 419 -6.53 2.03 13.79
CA GLN A 419 -6.27 3.35 14.38
C GLN A 419 -5.72 3.21 15.80
N MET A 420 -6.29 2.29 16.58
CA MET A 420 -5.80 1.95 17.92
C MET A 420 -4.36 1.41 17.89
N LYS A 421 -4.07 0.47 16.98
CA LYS A 421 -2.71 -0.09 16.82
C LYS A 421 -1.71 0.97 16.34
N ASN A 422 -2.14 1.93 15.52
CA ASN A 422 -1.29 3.04 15.07
C ASN A 422 -0.83 3.90 16.25
N LEU A 423 -1.73 4.28 17.18
CA LEU A 423 -1.36 5.01 18.40
C LEU A 423 -0.33 4.24 19.24
N ALA A 424 -0.61 2.96 19.50
CA ALA A 424 0.30 2.10 20.26
C ALA A 424 1.68 2.04 19.60
N LYS A 425 1.73 1.79 18.28
CA LYS A 425 2.98 1.71 17.53
C LYS A 425 3.79 3.01 17.57
N ARG A 426 3.14 4.18 17.53
CA ARG A 426 3.82 5.48 17.65
C ARG A 426 4.51 5.64 19.00
N LEU A 427 3.87 5.18 20.08
CA LEU A 427 4.46 5.19 21.44
C LEU A 427 5.66 4.25 21.55
N TYR A 428 5.56 3.01 21.05
CA TYR A 428 6.70 2.08 21.01
C TYR A 428 7.88 2.64 20.20
N ASN A 429 7.61 3.15 19.00
CA ASN A 429 8.63 3.74 18.15
C ASN A 429 9.31 4.93 18.85
N ARG A 430 8.54 5.79 19.53
CA ARG A 430 9.10 6.95 20.23
C ARG A 430 10.03 6.52 21.37
N VAL A 431 9.61 5.56 22.18
CA VAL A 431 10.46 5.03 23.27
C VAL A 431 11.74 4.41 22.72
N ALA A 432 11.65 3.62 21.64
CA ALA A 432 12.79 2.93 21.08
C ALA A 432 13.78 3.86 20.36
N LEU A 433 13.30 4.81 19.56
CA LEU A 433 14.16 5.70 18.76
C LEU A 433 14.82 6.81 19.57
N ASP A 434 14.16 7.28 20.63
CA ASP A 434 14.69 8.31 21.53
C ASP A 434 15.40 7.70 22.76
N GLU A 435 15.51 6.37 22.84
CA GLU A 435 16.13 5.65 23.96
C GLU A 435 15.55 6.06 25.34
N LEU A 436 14.24 6.29 25.40
CA LEU A 436 13.58 6.71 26.63
C LEU A 436 13.65 5.57 27.67
N ASN A 437 13.99 5.91 28.91
CA ASN A 437 14.06 4.94 30.02
C ASN A 437 12.67 4.52 30.52
N VAL A 438 11.90 3.86 29.65
CA VAL A 438 10.50 3.47 29.88
C VAL A 438 10.27 2.08 29.30
N ASN A 439 9.94 1.11 30.16
CA ASN A 439 9.63 -0.24 29.70
C ASN A 439 8.13 -0.37 29.42
N LEU A 440 7.72 -0.18 28.16
CA LEU A 440 6.31 -0.32 27.75
C LEU A 440 5.77 -1.76 27.87
N TYR A 441 6.63 -2.77 28.05
CA TYR A 441 6.22 -4.16 28.31
C TYR A 441 5.82 -4.40 29.76
N GLU A 442 6.12 -3.47 30.66
CA GLU A 442 5.74 -3.58 32.05
C GLU A 442 4.22 -3.41 32.21
N ARG A 443 3.64 -4.20 33.12
CA ARG A 443 2.19 -4.26 33.36
C ARG A 443 1.53 -2.89 33.52
N ASN A 444 2.05 -2.04 34.40
CA ASN A 444 1.47 -0.72 34.65
C ASN A 444 1.59 0.20 33.43
N ASN A 445 2.69 0.09 32.67
CA ASN A 445 2.86 0.84 31.44
C ASN A 445 1.93 0.35 30.32
N ILE A 446 1.66 -0.96 30.23
CA ILE A 446 0.63 -1.51 29.33
C ILE A 446 -0.75 -0.95 29.70
N ILE A 447 -1.12 -0.96 30.97
CA ILE A 447 -2.43 -0.46 31.41
C ILE A 447 -2.55 1.04 31.12
N LYS A 448 -1.50 1.81 31.42
CA LYS A 448 -1.42 3.24 31.15
C LYS A 448 -1.53 3.55 29.66
N LEU A 449 -0.83 2.77 28.82
CA LEU A 449 -0.89 2.85 27.37
C LEU A 449 -2.32 2.63 26.86
N VAL A 450 -2.97 1.54 27.29
CA VAL A 450 -4.34 1.22 26.89
C VAL A 450 -5.33 2.29 27.35
N SER A 451 -5.16 2.80 28.56
CA SER A 451 -5.98 3.87 29.12
C SER A 451 -5.86 5.18 28.32
N LEU A 452 -4.64 5.61 28.00
CA LEU A 452 -4.43 6.82 27.21
C LEU A 452 -4.95 6.65 25.77
N ILE A 453 -4.77 5.48 25.16
CA ILE A 453 -5.32 5.19 23.83
C ILE A 453 -6.86 5.25 23.84
N HIS A 454 -7.51 4.64 24.85
CA HIS A 454 -8.95 4.76 25.03
C HIS A 454 -9.39 6.20 25.20
N SER A 455 -8.72 6.96 26.07
CA SER A 455 -9.02 8.38 26.29
C SER A 455 -8.93 9.13 24.97
N GLN A 456 -7.83 9.01 24.22
CA GLN A 456 -7.67 9.72 22.95
C GLN A 456 -8.75 9.35 21.92
N LEU A 457 -9.04 8.06 21.74
CA LEU A 457 -10.04 7.58 20.78
C LEU A 457 -11.49 7.83 21.21
N SER A 458 -11.73 8.20 22.47
CA SER A 458 -13.04 8.61 22.97
C SER A 458 -13.38 10.08 22.64
N ALA A 459 -12.41 10.86 22.15
CA ALA A 459 -12.63 12.26 21.82
C ALA A 459 -13.66 12.44 20.69
N PRO A 460 -14.52 13.48 20.76
CA PRO A 460 -15.57 13.71 19.76
C PRO A 460 -15.08 13.85 18.32
N VAL A 461 -13.84 14.29 18.12
CA VAL A 461 -13.21 14.44 16.78
C VAL A 461 -13.16 13.12 16.00
N PHE A 462 -13.17 11.97 16.69
CA PHE A 462 -13.13 10.65 16.07
C PHE A 462 -14.51 10.03 15.80
N LYS A 463 -15.61 10.76 16.05
CA LYS A 463 -16.96 10.23 15.86
C LYS A 463 -17.18 9.70 14.44
N ASP A 464 -16.89 10.51 13.43
CA ASP A 464 -17.11 10.15 12.03
C ASP A 464 -16.12 9.07 11.56
N MET A 465 -14.92 9.03 12.15
CA MET A 465 -13.95 7.95 11.94
C MET A 465 -14.47 6.60 12.47
N ILE A 466 -15.16 6.60 13.61
CA ILE A 466 -15.80 5.39 14.15
C ILE A 466 -17.01 5.01 13.30
N LEU A 467 -17.85 5.98 12.88
CA LEU A 467 -18.95 5.72 11.94
C LEU A 467 -18.45 5.13 10.62
N TYR A 468 -17.27 5.54 10.14
CA TYR A 468 -16.68 4.98 8.92
C TYR A 468 -16.43 3.48 9.07
N SER A 469 -16.09 3.00 10.27
CA SER A 469 -15.92 1.57 10.54
C SER A 469 -17.21 0.78 10.28
N TRP A 470 -18.37 1.38 10.59
CA TRP A 470 -19.69 0.80 10.32
C TRP A 470 -20.10 0.92 8.85
N TYR A 471 -19.83 2.06 8.22
CA TYR A 471 -20.09 2.30 6.79
C TYR A 471 -19.29 1.35 5.90
N ALA A 472 -17.97 1.24 6.14
CA ALA A 472 -17.08 0.36 5.39
C ALA A 472 -17.43 -1.13 5.54
N SER A 473 -18.19 -1.49 6.57
CA SER A 473 -18.74 -2.82 6.81
C SER A 473 -20.20 -2.99 6.35
N GLY A 474 -20.76 -2.02 5.63
CA GLY A 474 -22.09 -2.12 5.00
C GLY A 474 -23.29 -1.86 5.93
N TYR A 475 -23.07 -1.49 7.20
CA TYR A 475 -24.17 -1.26 8.15
C TYR A 475 -24.82 0.12 8.01
N LEU A 476 -24.08 1.10 7.50
CA LEU A 476 -24.57 2.44 7.18
C LEU A 476 -24.63 2.65 5.68
N LYS A 477 -25.62 3.44 5.22
CA LYS A 477 -25.77 3.78 3.80
C LYS A 477 -25.02 5.05 3.40
N SER A 478 -24.94 6.01 4.32
CA SER A 478 -24.27 7.29 4.12
C SER A 478 -22.81 7.18 4.50
N ASP A 479 -21.93 7.62 3.61
CA ASP A 479 -20.50 7.79 3.89
C ASP A 479 -20.33 8.96 4.88
N PRO A 480 -19.67 8.75 6.04
CA PRO A 480 -19.39 9.82 7.01
C PRO A 480 -18.18 10.70 6.62
N SER A 481 -17.56 10.48 5.46
CA SER A 481 -16.46 11.30 4.96
C SER A 481 -16.90 12.72 4.55
N PRO A 482 -16.00 13.73 4.66
CA PRO A 482 -14.62 13.63 5.13
C PRO A 482 -14.51 13.56 6.65
N PHE A 483 -13.59 12.72 7.15
CA PHE A 483 -13.25 12.65 8.58
C PHE A 483 -11.72 12.61 8.75
N LYS A 484 -11.25 12.96 9.95
CA LYS A 484 -9.83 12.89 10.31
C LYS A 484 -9.52 11.58 11.03
N ASN A 485 -8.45 10.90 10.61
CA ASN A 485 -7.96 9.70 11.28
C ASN A 485 -6.95 10.04 12.40
N VAL A 486 -6.44 9.04 13.11
CA VAL A 486 -5.48 9.22 14.21
C VAL A 486 -4.23 9.98 13.78
N ASN A 487 -3.68 9.73 12.59
CA ASN A 487 -2.51 10.45 12.11
C ASN A 487 -2.86 11.93 11.87
N ASP A 488 -4.00 12.20 11.24
CA ASP A 488 -4.43 13.57 10.91
C ASP A 488 -4.71 14.40 12.17
N VAL A 489 -5.21 13.78 13.25
CA VAL A 489 -5.53 14.48 14.51
C VAL A 489 -4.32 14.54 15.43
N CYS A 490 -3.67 13.41 15.69
CA CYS A 490 -2.67 13.27 16.74
C CYS A 490 -1.23 13.48 16.24
N PHE A 491 -0.96 13.33 14.95
CA PHE A 491 0.40 13.30 14.37
C PHE A 491 0.54 14.10 13.07
N SER A 492 -0.31 15.10 12.85
CA SER A 492 -0.29 15.96 11.65
C SER A 492 0.71 17.11 11.72
N HIS A 493 1.42 17.25 12.83
CA HIS A 493 2.54 18.19 12.97
C HIS A 493 3.73 17.68 12.16
N SER A 494 3.85 18.13 10.90
CA SER A 494 4.94 17.76 10.00
C SER A 494 5.71 18.97 9.46
N THR A 495 7.01 18.74 9.29
CA THR A 495 8.11 19.56 8.70
C THR A 495 8.89 20.54 9.57
N THR A 496 8.36 21.03 10.69
CA THR A 496 9.12 21.94 11.59
C THR A 496 9.07 21.49 13.03
N TYR A 497 10.19 21.65 13.75
CA TYR A 497 10.28 21.39 15.19
C TYR A 497 9.22 22.20 15.94
N GLN A 498 8.40 21.53 16.75
CA GLN A 498 7.42 22.15 17.63
C GLN A 498 7.70 21.72 19.07
N ALA A 499 7.74 22.69 19.97
CA ALA A 499 7.92 22.44 21.40
C ALA A 499 6.60 21.98 22.04
N CYS A 500 6.72 21.24 23.14
CA CYS A 500 5.60 20.93 24.00
C CYS A 500 4.92 22.22 24.51
N GLN A 501 3.60 22.25 24.50
CA GLN A 501 2.77 23.38 24.94
C GLN A 501 2.42 23.34 26.44
N ILE A 502 3.14 22.54 27.23
CA ILE A 502 3.08 22.65 28.69
C ILE A 502 4.07 23.73 29.13
N ASP A 503 3.63 24.55 30.09
CA ASP A 503 4.41 25.69 30.56
C ASP A 503 5.80 25.25 31.03
N LYS A 504 6.83 25.99 30.62
CA LYS A 504 8.26 25.72 30.91
C LYS A 504 8.78 24.37 30.39
N CYS A 505 8.13 23.76 29.41
CA CYS A 505 8.66 22.58 28.72
C CYS A 505 9.37 22.97 27.42
N HIS A 506 10.60 22.48 27.24
CA HIS A 506 11.39 22.67 26.01
C HIS A 506 11.58 21.38 25.21
N GLU A 507 10.91 20.31 25.61
CA GLU A 507 10.96 19.03 24.90
C GLU A 507 10.20 19.10 23.57
N SER A 508 10.68 18.34 22.59
CA SER A 508 9.98 18.20 21.31
C SER A 508 8.60 17.58 21.52
N ALA A 509 7.58 18.16 20.88
CA ALA A 509 6.24 17.59 20.86
C ALA A 509 6.27 16.20 20.21
N PHE A 510 5.46 15.29 20.75
CA PHE A 510 5.28 13.93 20.28
C PHE A 510 3.87 13.71 19.73
N ILE A 511 2.84 14.26 20.38
CA ILE A 511 1.44 14.00 20.06
C ILE A 511 0.59 15.25 20.28
N THR A 512 -0.41 15.45 19.42
CA THR A 512 -1.51 16.38 19.68
C THR A 512 -2.61 15.67 20.43
N CYS A 513 -3.00 16.19 21.60
CA CYS A 513 -4.11 15.64 22.35
C CYS A 513 -5.43 15.82 21.58
N SER A 514 -6.18 14.74 21.38
CA SER A 514 -7.46 14.77 20.64
C SER A 514 -8.59 15.51 21.37
N TRP A 515 -8.42 15.80 22.67
CA TRP A 515 -9.40 16.54 23.48
C TRP A 515 -9.07 18.03 23.58
N CYS A 516 -7.87 18.35 24.05
CA CYS A 516 -7.50 19.74 24.32
C CYS A 516 -6.68 20.38 23.21
N THR A 517 -6.35 19.64 22.15
CA THR A 517 -5.56 20.09 20.98
C THR A 517 -4.12 20.53 21.31
N LYS A 518 -3.68 20.36 22.56
CA LYS A 518 -2.30 20.71 22.96
C LYS A 518 -1.29 19.73 22.37
N LEU A 519 -0.16 20.27 21.92
CA LEU A 519 1.04 19.54 21.56
C LEU A 519 1.80 19.13 22.83
N LEU A 520 2.00 17.83 23.02
CA LEU A 520 2.59 17.26 24.23
C LEU A 520 3.82 16.44 23.86
N CYS A 521 4.93 16.62 24.59
CA CYS A 521 6.05 15.69 24.53
C CYS A 521 5.67 14.36 25.19
N PHE A 522 6.53 13.34 25.02
CA PHE A 522 6.30 12.01 25.58
C PHE A 522 6.16 12.04 27.11
N GLN A 523 6.99 12.83 27.81
CA GLN A 523 6.94 12.98 29.27
C GLN A 523 5.56 13.46 29.74
N HIS A 524 5.08 14.58 29.21
CA HIS A 524 3.79 15.16 29.60
C HIS A 524 2.60 14.28 29.18
N PHE A 525 2.67 13.63 28.02
CA PHE A 525 1.59 12.76 27.56
C PHE A 525 1.52 11.44 28.35
N PHE A 526 2.63 10.70 28.36
CA PHE A 526 2.66 9.33 28.85
C PHE A 526 3.12 9.23 30.30
N ILE A 527 4.20 9.91 30.70
CA ILE A 527 4.79 9.74 32.05
C ILE A 527 3.96 10.48 33.10
N GLU A 528 3.55 11.71 32.83
CA GLU A 528 2.68 12.49 33.72
C GLU A 528 1.20 12.11 33.57
N TYR A 529 0.87 11.22 32.63
CA TYR A 529 -0.46 10.66 32.44
C TYR A 529 -1.51 11.74 32.05
N HIS A 530 -1.40 12.25 30.83
CA HIS A 530 -2.34 13.24 30.29
C HIS A 530 -3.70 12.62 29.92
N PHE A 531 -4.58 12.55 30.91
CA PHE A 531 -5.86 11.85 30.82
C PHE A 531 -7.05 12.83 30.82
N HIS A 532 -8.03 12.56 29.96
CA HIS A 532 -9.33 13.23 29.93
C HIS A 532 -10.41 12.21 30.29
N GLU A 533 -11.30 12.59 31.22
CA GLU A 533 -12.43 11.78 31.70
C GLU A 533 -13.59 11.67 30.69
#